data_AF-D0F0D2-F1
#
_entry.id   AF-D0F0D2-F1
#
_cell.length_a   1.000
_cell.length_b   1.000
_cell.length_c   1.000
_cell.angle_alpha   90.00
_cell.angle_beta   90.00
_cell.angle_gamma   90.00
#
_symmetry.space_group_name_H-M   'P 1'
#
loop_
_entity.id
_entity.type
_entity.pdbx_description
1 polymer ?
#
loop_
_entity_poly.entity_id
_entity_poly.type
_entity_poly.pdbx_seq_one_letter_code
_entity_poly.pdbx_strand_id
1 'polypeptide(L)'
;KQTQPLLSIPPGDLTMDVSGHRWPKGKVVVVMGATGTGKSRLSIDLATRFPAEIVNSDKMQVYEGLDIVTNKITEEEQRGVPHHLLRIAHPNVDFTASDFRDMASLSIESILGRGRLPIVVGGSNSYIEALVGDEYSKFRSRYECCFLWVDVSRSVLHSFVSKRVDKMVEKGMVEEVQQLFHPNADYTRGIRRAIGVPELDLYFRTEGFLDEEARARVLQEAVHEIKANTCKLACRQLEKIH
;
A
#
# COMPACT_ATOMS: atom_id res chain seq x y z
N LYS A 1 18.45 -20.09 -71.91
CA LYS A 1 17.17 -19.57 -71.36
C LYS A 1 17.02 -20.09 -69.94
N GLN A 2 16.58 -19.21 -69.03
CA GLN A 2 16.12 -19.43 -67.64
C GLN A 2 17.22 -19.64 -66.59
N THR A 3 17.74 -18.59 -65.93
CA THR A 3 17.26 -17.88 -64.70
C THR A 3 16.99 -18.77 -63.47
N GLN A 4 17.80 -18.56 -62.43
CA GLN A 4 17.59 -19.02 -61.05
C GLN A 4 16.29 -18.45 -60.45
N PRO A 5 15.73 -19.08 -59.40
CA PRO A 5 14.98 -18.38 -58.37
C PRO A 5 15.81 -18.24 -57.10
N LEU A 6 15.98 -16.97 -56.68
CA LEU A 6 16.39 -16.57 -55.34
C LEU A 6 15.36 -17.07 -54.30
N LEU A 7 15.85 -17.63 -53.19
CA LEU A 7 15.04 -17.77 -51.98
C LEU A 7 14.75 -16.37 -51.41
N SER A 8 13.48 -16.00 -51.37
CA SER A 8 12.96 -14.78 -50.76
C SER A 8 12.92 -14.92 -49.24
N ILE A 9 13.82 -14.25 -48.54
CA ILE A 9 13.71 -13.98 -47.10
C ILE A 9 12.93 -12.67 -46.97
N PRO A 10 11.79 -12.62 -46.24
CA PRO A 10 11.09 -11.35 -46.02
C PRO A 10 11.99 -10.44 -45.18
N PRO A 11 12.22 -9.17 -45.59
CA PRO A 11 12.91 -8.22 -44.74
C PRO A 11 12.01 -7.92 -43.54
N GLY A 12 12.47 -8.29 -42.35
CA GLY A 12 11.93 -7.77 -41.10
C GLY A 12 12.06 -6.25 -41.14
N ASP A 13 10.92 -5.59 -41.02
CA ASP A 13 10.72 -4.17 -41.15
C ASP A 13 11.46 -3.43 -40.00
N LEU A 14 12.74 -3.13 -40.21
CA LEU A 14 13.49 -2.13 -39.44
C LEU A 14 13.18 -0.74 -40.03
N THR A 15 11.92 -0.33 -39.95
CA THR A 15 11.55 1.06 -40.13
C THR A 15 11.77 1.76 -38.80
N MET A 16 12.91 2.47 -38.69
CA MET A 16 13.02 3.58 -37.74
C MET A 16 12.02 4.64 -38.19
N ASP A 17 10.86 4.64 -37.55
CA ASP A 17 9.88 5.70 -37.71
C ASP A 17 10.43 6.98 -37.05
N VAL A 18 10.85 7.93 -37.88
CA VAL A 18 11.28 9.29 -37.51
C VAL A 18 10.08 10.25 -37.52
N SER A 19 8.87 9.74 -37.30
CA SER A 19 7.70 10.57 -37.04
C SER A 19 7.60 10.85 -35.53
N GLY A 20 7.38 12.11 -35.17
CA GLY A 20 7.13 12.56 -33.79
C GLY A 20 5.78 12.10 -33.23
N HIS A 21 5.33 10.89 -33.56
CA HIS A 21 4.12 10.28 -33.02
C HIS A 21 4.35 9.92 -31.56
N ARG A 22 3.94 10.83 -30.66
CA ARG A 22 3.78 10.51 -29.24
C ARG A 22 2.78 9.36 -29.14
N TRP A 23 3.25 8.16 -28.80
CA TRP A 23 2.39 7.07 -28.39
C TRP A 23 1.47 7.57 -27.26
N PRO A 24 0.16 7.26 -27.27
CA PRO A 24 -0.73 7.67 -26.20
C PRO A 24 -0.18 7.18 -24.86
N LYS A 25 0.06 8.12 -23.93
CA LYS A 25 0.53 7.77 -22.59
C LYS A 25 -0.52 6.89 -21.90
N GLY A 26 -0.06 5.90 -21.14
CA GLY A 26 -0.98 5.10 -20.31
C GLY A 26 -1.59 5.96 -19.21
N LYS A 27 -2.82 5.68 -18.80
CA LYS A 27 -3.49 6.45 -17.73
C LYS A 27 -3.31 5.76 -16.39
N VAL A 28 -2.97 6.52 -15.36
CA VAL A 28 -2.83 6.02 -13.98
C VAL A 28 -3.57 6.94 -13.03
N VAL A 29 -4.36 6.38 -12.11
CA VAL A 29 -4.95 7.14 -11.01
C VAL A 29 -4.15 6.88 -9.74
N VAL A 30 -3.87 7.93 -8.97
CA VAL A 30 -3.22 7.83 -7.66
C VAL A 30 -4.16 8.39 -6.61
N VAL A 31 -4.61 7.54 -5.69
CA VAL A 31 -5.46 7.92 -4.55
C VAL A 31 -4.59 8.04 -3.30
N MET A 32 -4.44 9.27 -2.81
CA MET A 32 -3.55 9.62 -1.70
C MET A 32 -4.30 10.34 -0.57
N GLY A 33 -3.67 10.42 0.61
CA GLY A 33 -4.27 10.95 1.83
C GLY A 33 -3.82 10.19 3.08
N ALA A 34 -4.07 10.77 4.26
CA ALA A 34 -3.68 10.18 5.54
C ALA A 34 -4.42 8.87 5.86
N THR A 35 -3.88 8.07 6.78
CA THR A 35 -4.56 6.86 7.28
C THR A 35 -5.93 7.22 7.86
N GLY A 36 -6.95 6.41 7.57
CA GLY A 36 -8.31 6.67 8.02
C GLY A 36 -9.14 7.65 7.16
N THR A 37 -8.59 8.26 6.11
CA THR A 37 -9.38 9.20 5.26
C THR A 37 -10.35 8.51 4.28
N GLY A 38 -10.34 7.19 4.17
CA GLY A 38 -11.27 6.45 3.30
C GLY A 38 -10.77 6.12 1.89
N LYS A 39 -9.45 6.21 1.64
CA LYS A 39 -8.83 5.91 0.33
C LYS A 39 -9.24 4.56 -0.27
N SER A 40 -9.18 3.48 0.52
CA SER A 40 -9.54 2.14 0.03
C SER A 40 -11.00 2.05 -0.38
N ARG A 41 -11.90 2.72 0.35
CA ARG A 41 -13.32 2.79 -0.05
C ARG A 41 -13.47 3.51 -1.39
N LEU A 42 -12.83 4.67 -1.54
CA LEU A 42 -12.88 5.42 -2.80
C LEU A 42 -12.31 4.61 -3.97
N SER A 43 -11.21 3.88 -3.78
CA SER A 43 -10.62 3.09 -4.87
C SER A 43 -11.51 1.94 -5.33
N ILE A 44 -12.23 1.30 -4.42
CA ILE A 44 -13.23 0.27 -4.77
C ILE A 44 -14.42 0.89 -5.49
N ASP A 45 -14.93 2.02 -5.00
CA ASP A 45 -16.03 2.75 -5.66
C ASP A 45 -15.64 3.23 -7.08
N LEU A 46 -14.36 3.54 -7.32
CA LEU A 46 -13.83 3.82 -8.65
C LEU A 46 -13.70 2.54 -9.49
N ALA A 47 -13.15 1.47 -8.93
CA ALA A 47 -12.91 0.22 -9.66
C ALA A 47 -14.19 -0.58 -9.99
N THR A 48 -15.31 -0.24 -9.37
CA THR A 48 -16.63 -0.76 -9.76
C THR A 48 -17.28 0.05 -10.89
N ARG A 49 -16.79 1.26 -11.18
CA ARG A 49 -17.29 2.14 -12.25
C ARG A 49 -16.40 2.15 -13.49
N PHE A 50 -15.12 1.84 -13.33
CA PHE A 50 -14.14 1.72 -14.40
C PHE A 50 -13.56 0.31 -14.39
N PRO A 51 -13.22 -0.28 -15.56
CA PRO A 51 -12.53 -1.57 -15.61
C PRO A 51 -11.11 -1.39 -15.05
N ALA A 52 -10.95 -1.51 -13.75
CA ALA A 52 -9.74 -1.13 -13.04
C ALA A 52 -9.21 -2.24 -12.14
N GLU A 53 -7.97 -2.09 -11.71
CA GLU A 53 -7.29 -2.93 -10.72
C GLU A 53 -6.49 -2.03 -9.77
N ILE A 54 -6.33 -2.46 -8.51
CA ILE A 54 -5.71 -1.65 -7.46
C ILE A 54 -4.26 -2.07 -7.24
N VAL A 55 -3.36 -1.10 -7.10
CA VAL A 55 -1.97 -1.30 -6.68
C VAL A 55 -1.79 -0.68 -5.29
N ASN A 56 -1.60 -1.51 -4.27
CA ASN A 56 -1.38 -1.04 -2.91
C ASN A 56 -0.05 -0.29 -2.79
N SER A 57 -0.07 0.91 -2.20
CA SER A 57 1.11 1.72 -1.88
C SER A 57 1.22 2.03 -0.39
N ASP A 58 0.63 1.21 0.48
CA ASP A 58 0.89 1.23 1.92
C ASP A 58 2.01 0.25 2.31
N LYS A 59 3.07 0.79 2.91
CA LYS A 59 4.27 0.06 3.36
C LYS A 59 3.98 -1.11 4.29
N MET A 60 2.99 -1.01 5.15
CA MET A 60 2.70 -2.08 6.11
C MET A 60 1.78 -3.14 5.50
N GLN A 61 0.97 -2.76 4.51
CA GLN A 61 0.03 -3.68 3.87
C GLN A 61 0.68 -4.59 2.81
N VAL A 62 1.91 -4.29 2.38
CA VAL A 62 2.65 -5.18 1.46
C VAL A 62 2.98 -6.52 2.11
N TYR A 63 3.04 -6.61 3.45
CA TYR A 63 3.46 -7.83 4.14
C TYR A 63 2.30 -8.80 4.38
N GLU A 64 2.60 -10.08 4.40
CA GLU A 64 1.69 -11.15 4.84
C GLU A 64 1.42 -11.08 6.35
N GLY A 65 0.22 -11.47 6.79
CA GLY A 65 -0.18 -11.46 8.20
C GLY A 65 -0.43 -10.06 8.77
N LEU A 66 -0.83 -9.97 10.04
CA LEU A 66 -1.16 -8.71 10.72
C LEU A 66 -2.23 -7.88 9.98
N ASP A 67 -3.28 -8.53 9.47
CA ASP A 67 -4.31 -7.91 8.63
C ASP A 67 -5.17 -6.88 9.39
N ILE A 68 -5.48 -7.15 10.66
CA ILE A 68 -6.24 -6.25 11.52
C ILE A 68 -5.38 -5.03 11.85
N VAL A 69 -4.19 -5.23 12.44
CA VAL A 69 -3.34 -4.13 12.92
C VAL A 69 -2.82 -3.24 11.78
N THR A 70 -2.56 -3.82 10.60
CA THR A 70 -2.18 -3.04 9.39
C THR A 70 -3.39 -2.53 8.59
N ASN A 71 -4.61 -2.79 9.07
CA ASN A 71 -5.87 -2.33 8.50
C ASN A 71 -5.98 -2.67 6.99
N LYS A 72 -5.65 -3.90 6.62
CA LYS A 72 -5.80 -4.37 5.23
C LYS A 72 -7.27 -4.47 4.88
N ILE A 73 -7.58 -4.15 3.62
CA ILE A 73 -8.92 -4.35 3.07
C ILE A 73 -9.26 -5.85 3.05
N THR A 74 -10.45 -6.20 3.53
CA THR A 74 -10.93 -7.60 3.53
C THR A 74 -11.39 -8.03 2.14
N GLU A 75 -11.43 -9.33 1.86
CA GLU A 75 -11.92 -9.84 0.57
C GLU A 75 -13.36 -9.38 0.25
N GLU A 76 -14.21 -9.30 1.27
CA GLU A 76 -15.57 -8.76 1.15
C GLU A 76 -15.56 -7.29 0.72
N GLU A 77 -14.73 -6.46 1.37
CA GLU A 77 -14.58 -5.04 1.04
C GLU A 77 -13.96 -4.84 -0.35
N GLN A 78 -13.12 -5.77 -0.83
CA GLN A 78 -12.53 -5.72 -2.16
C GLN A 78 -13.56 -5.91 -3.28
N ARG A 79 -14.72 -6.52 -3.00
CA ARG A 79 -15.80 -6.76 -3.99
C ARG A 79 -15.32 -7.40 -5.29
N GLY A 80 -14.34 -8.30 -5.20
CA GLY A 80 -13.74 -8.99 -6.35
C GLY A 80 -12.83 -8.13 -7.23
N VAL A 81 -12.52 -6.89 -6.84
CA VAL A 81 -11.53 -6.04 -7.53
C VAL A 81 -10.13 -6.62 -7.31
N PRO A 82 -9.34 -6.91 -8.37
CA PRO A 82 -7.97 -7.40 -8.21
C PRO A 82 -7.07 -6.39 -7.49
N HIS A 83 -6.29 -6.87 -6.53
CA HIS A 83 -5.31 -6.10 -5.78
C HIS A 83 -3.90 -6.62 -6.02
N HIS A 84 -2.97 -5.70 -6.26
CA HIS A 84 -1.55 -5.94 -6.44
C HIS A 84 -0.78 -5.35 -5.25
N LEU A 85 0.37 -5.94 -4.94
CA LEU A 85 1.27 -5.50 -3.85
C LEU A 85 0.62 -5.45 -2.46
N LEU A 86 -0.38 -6.29 -2.23
CA LEU A 86 -1.07 -6.48 -0.96
C LEU A 86 -0.77 -7.91 -0.49
N ARG A 87 -0.16 -8.07 0.69
CA ARG A 87 0.26 -9.39 1.22
C ARG A 87 1.22 -10.17 0.30
N ILE A 88 2.24 -9.49 -0.24
CA ILE A 88 3.23 -10.09 -1.15
C ILE A 88 4.61 -10.31 -0.52
N ALA A 89 4.90 -9.67 0.61
CA ALA A 89 6.21 -9.66 1.23
C ALA A 89 6.22 -10.47 2.52
N HIS A 90 7.28 -11.25 2.72
CA HIS A 90 7.44 -12.03 3.94
C HIS A 90 7.63 -11.11 5.18
N PRO A 91 7.03 -11.41 6.35
CA PRO A 91 7.06 -10.56 7.54
C PRO A 91 8.45 -10.09 8.01
N ASN A 92 9.48 -10.91 7.79
CA ASN A 92 10.85 -10.71 8.27
C ASN A 92 11.80 -10.04 7.26
N VAL A 93 11.36 -9.77 6.04
CA VAL A 93 12.19 -9.09 5.03
C VAL A 93 11.85 -7.60 5.00
N ASP A 94 12.81 -6.76 4.64
CA ASP A 94 12.54 -5.35 4.43
C ASP A 94 12.10 -5.13 2.98
N PHE A 95 10.96 -4.47 2.81
CA PHE A 95 10.46 -4.05 1.50
C PHE A 95 10.73 -2.55 1.33
N THR A 96 11.58 -2.20 0.36
CA THR A 96 12.08 -0.84 0.17
C THR A 96 11.22 -0.03 -0.82
N ALA A 97 11.49 1.27 -0.91
CA ALA A 97 10.84 2.13 -1.91
C ALA A 97 11.29 1.80 -3.35
N SER A 98 12.50 1.26 -3.52
CA SER A 98 12.97 0.76 -4.83
C SER A 98 12.20 -0.49 -5.22
N ASP A 99 12.06 -1.45 -4.30
CA ASP A 99 11.27 -2.67 -4.54
C ASP A 99 9.83 -2.32 -4.90
N PHE A 100 9.24 -1.35 -4.19
CA PHE A 100 7.92 -0.83 -4.52
C PHE A 100 7.87 -0.27 -5.94
N ARG A 101 8.79 0.63 -6.31
CA ARG A 101 8.81 1.26 -7.63
C ARG A 101 8.87 0.21 -8.74
N ASP A 102 9.77 -0.75 -8.61
CA ASP A 102 10.01 -1.76 -9.65
C ASP A 102 8.80 -2.68 -9.79
N MET A 103 8.27 -3.19 -8.68
CA MET A 103 7.09 -4.05 -8.67
C MET A 103 5.81 -3.32 -9.10
N ALA A 104 5.60 -2.09 -8.65
CA ALA A 104 4.44 -1.29 -9.02
C ALA A 104 4.46 -0.93 -10.51
N SER A 105 5.64 -0.64 -11.06
CA SER A 105 5.79 -0.37 -12.51
C SER A 105 5.39 -1.59 -13.34
N LEU A 106 5.83 -2.78 -12.94
CA LEU A 106 5.43 -4.04 -13.59
C LEU A 106 3.93 -4.30 -13.48
N SER A 107 3.33 -4.09 -12.30
CA SER A 107 1.88 -4.22 -12.12
C SER A 107 1.12 -3.24 -13.00
N ILE A 108 1.54 -1.98 -13.06
CA ILE A 108 0.90 -0.93 -13.87
C ILE A 108 0.94 -1.29 -15.36
N GLU A 109 2.10 -1.70 -15.88
CA GLU A 109 2.23 -2.15 -17.28
C GLU A 109 1.33 -3.35 -17.58
N SER A 110 1.30 -4.33 -16.67
CA SER A 110 0.48 -5.53 -16.79
C SER A 110 -1.02 -5.21 -16.82
N ILE A 111 -1.48 -4.32 -15.93
CA ILE A 111 -2.88 -3.86 -15.87
C ILE A 111 -3.28 -3.13 -17.16
N LEU A 112 -2.44 -2.21 -17.62
CA LEU A 112 -2.66 -1.47 -18.87
C LEU A 112 -2.66 -2.39 -20.09
N GLY A 113 -1.78 -3.40 -20.13
CA GLY A 113 -1.75 -4.41 -21.19
C GLY A 113 -3.03 -5.25 -21.28
N ARG A 114 -3.76 -5.40 -20.17
CA ARG A 114 -5.12 -5.99 -20.13
C ARG A 114 -6.23 -4.99 -20.49
N GLY A 115 -5.89 -3.76 -20.88
CA GLY A 115 -6.86 -2.71 -21.17
C GLY A 115 -7.58 -2.16 -19.94
N ARG A 116 -7.01 -2.33 -18.73
CA ARG A 116 -7.62 -1.89 -17.47
C ARG A 116 -6.90 -0.67 -16.90
N LEU A 117 -7.60 0.06 -16.05
CA LEU A 117 -7.07 1.25 -15.37
C LEU A 117 -6.33 0.86 -14.08
N PRO A 118 -5.01 1.12 -13.96
CA PRO A 118 -4.32 1.01 -12.69
C PRO A 118 -4.70 2.16 -11.75
N ILE A 119 -5.12 1.80 -10.53
CA ILE A 119 -5.38 2.74 -9.43
C ILE A 119 -4.38 2.46 -8.30
N VAL A 120 -3.40 3.32 -8.11
CA VAL A 120 -2.41 3.24 -7.02
C VAL A 120 -3.01 3.86 -5.75
N VAL A 121 -3.04 3.12 -4.65
CA VAL A 121 -3.78 3.52 -3.44
C VAL A 121 -2.96 3.23 -2.18
N GLY A 122 -2.75 4.23 -1.33
CA GLY A 122 -2.02 4.02 -0.08
C GLY A 122 -1.62 5.30 0.63
N GLY A 123 -1.12 5.16 1.87
CA GLY A 123 -0.72 6.29 2.71
C GLY A 123 0.80 6.53 2.75
N SER A 124 1.61 5.72 2.07
CA SER A 124 3.07 5.87 2.13
C SER A 124 3.58 6.80 1.03
N ASN A 125 3.60 8.11 1.31
CA ASN A 125 4.03 9.12 0.34
C ASN A 125 5.41 8.84 -0.26
N SER A 126 6.36 8.24 0.48
CA SER A 126 7.67 7.88 -0.09
C SER A 126 7.61 6.81 -1.18
N TYR A 127 6.60 5.95 -1.19
CA TYR A 127 6.38 4.98 -2.27
C TYR A 127 5.85 5.68 -3.52
N ILE A 128 4.90 6.61 -3.34
CA ILE A 128 4.41 7.46 -4.43
C ILE A 128 5.54 8.33 -5.00
N GLU A 129 6.38 8.91 -4.15
CA GLU A 129 7.57 9.67 -4.55
C GLU A 129 8.56 8.82 -5.34
N ALA A 130 8.88 7.61 -4.87
CA ALA A 130 9.78 6.71 -5.59
C ALA A 130 9.21 6.26 -6.94
N LEU A 131 7.90 6.09 -7.05
CA LEU A 131 7.24 5.72 -8.31
C LEU A 131 7.20 6.89 -9.31
N VAL A 132 6.71 8.04 -8.87
CA VAL A 132 6.38 9.19 -9.74
C VAL A 132 7.55 10.17 -9.90
N GLY A 133 8.31 10.38 -8.83
CA GLY A 133 9.33 11.42 -8.72
C GLY A 133 10.73 10.99 -9.16
N ASP A 134 10.95 9.69 -9.35
CA ASP A 134 12.25 9.17 -9.78
C ASP A 134 12.51 9.49 -11.27
N GLU A 135 13.53 10.31 -11.55
CA GLU A 135 13.94 10.62 -12.93
C GLU A 135 14.34 9.37 -13.72
N TYR A 136 14.83 8.32 -13.04
CA TYR A 136 15.19 7.05 -13.67
C TYR A 136 13.96 6.26 -14.14
N SER A 137 12.83 6.36 -13.42
CA SER A 137 11.61 5.60 -13.78
C SER A 137 10.94 6.15 -15.03
N LYS A 138 11.23 7.41 -15.40
CA LYS A 138 10.56 8.14 -16.49
C LYS A 138 9.03 8.05 -16.41
N PHE A 139 8.48 7.85 -15.22
CA PHE A 139 7.07 7.51 -15.02
C PHE A 139 6.15 8.57 -15.63
N ARG A 140 6.44 9.85 -15.40
CA ARG A 140 5.68 10.99 -15.92
C ARG A 140 5.80 11.17 -17.44
N SER A 141 6.83 10.59 -18.08
CA SER A 141 6.92 10.58 -19.54
C SER A 141 6.11 9.44 -20.15
N ARG A 142 5.88 8.33 -19.43
CA ARG A 142 5.13 7.16 -19.90
C ARG A 142 3.63 7.23 -19.58
N TYR A 143 3.27 7.92 -18.50
CA TYR A 143 1.89 7.94 -18.00
C TYR A 143 1.30 9.33 -17.81
N GLU A 144 -0.01 9.44 -18.06
CA GLU A 144 -0.86 10.53 -17.62
C GLU A 144 -1.44 10.19 -16.25
N CYS A 145 -1.06 10.97 -15.24
CA CYS A 145 -1.43 10.71 -13.86
C CYS A 145 -2.58 11.62 -13.41
N CYS A 146 -3.61 11.05 -12.81
CA CYS A 146 -4.64 11.79 -12.08
C CYS A 146 -4.46 11.55 -10.58
N PHE A 147 -4.17 12.61 -9.83
CA PHE A 147 -4.01 12.55 -8.38
C PHE A 147 -5.32 12.94 -7.70
N LEU A 148 -5.86 12.01 -6.90
CA LEU A 148 -7.02 12.22 -6.06
C LEU A 148 -6.56 12.23 -4.61
N TRP A 149 -6.57 13.41 -4.00
CA TRP A 149 -6.27 13.56 -2.58
C TRP A 149 -7.57 13.56 -1.77
N VAL A 150 -7.71 12.60 -0.87
CA VAL A 150 -8.81 12.53 0.10
C VAL A 150 -8.36 13.21 1.39
N ASP A 151 -8.84 14.44 1.59
CA ASP A 151 -8.56 15.24 2.77
C ASP A 151 -9.71 15.23 3.78
N VAL A 152 -9.36 15.32 5.07
CA VAL A 152 -10.31 15.34 6.19
C VAL A 152 -9.77 16.27 7.27
N SER A 153 -10.65 17.07 7.88
CA SER A 153 -10.25 17.95 8.98
C SER A 153 -9.62 17.18 10.15
N ARG A 154 -8.58 17.74 10.76
CA ARG A 154 -7.77 17.07 11.79
C ARG A 154 -8.60 16.55 12.97
N SER A 155 -9.56 17.33 13.45
CA SER A 155 -10.42 16.94 14.59
C SER A 155 -11.28 15.71 14.27
N VAL A 156 -11.86 15.65 13.07
CA VAL A 156 -12.64 14.50 12.61
C VAL A 156 -11.74 13.29 12.40
N LEU A 157 -10.57 13.49 11.78
CA LEU A 157 -9.61 12.42 11.51
C LEU A 157 -9.10 11.78 12.80
N HIS A 158 -8.71 12.58 13.80
CA HIS A 158 -8.23 12.08 15.10
C HIS A 158 -9.30 11.26 15.82
N SER A 159 -10.54 11.78 15.87
CA SER A 159 -11.67 11.06 16.45
C SER A 159 -11.92 9.72 15.73
N PHE A 160 -11.85 9.73 14.40
CA PHE A 160 -12.07 8.54 13.58
C PHE A 160 -10.98 7.49 13.79
N VAL A 161 -9.70 7.85 13.69
CA VAL A 161 -8.61 6.88 13.83
C VAL A 161 -8.52 6.33 15.25
N SER A 162 -8.83 7.12 16.27
CA SER A 162 -8.92 6.64 17.66
C SER A 162 -10.00 5.56 17.80
N LYS A 163 -11.23 5.85 17.34
CA LYS A 163 -12.34 4.88 17.37
C LYS A 163 -12.07 3.65 16.52
N ARG A 164 -11.28 3.79 15.45
CA ARG A 164 -10.86 2.66 14.64
C ARG A 164 -9.95 1.71 15.42
N VAL A 165 -9.02 2.23 16.23
CA VAL A 165 -8.18 1.38 17.09
C VAL A 165 -9.03 0.60 18.08
N ASP A 166 -10.06 1.22 18.67
CA ASP A 166 -11.01 0.50 19.54
C ASP A 166 -11.64 -0.69 18.81
N LYS A 167 -12.15 -0.45 17.59
CA LYS A 167 -12.71 -1.52 16.75
C LYS A 167 -11.68 -2.57 16.33
N MET A 168 -10.41 -2.21 16.19
CA MET A 168 -9.35 -3.17 15.87
C MET A 168 -9.12 -4.10 17.07
N VAL A 169 -9.07 -3.56 18.29
CA VAL A 169 -9.00 -4.35 19.53
C VAL A 169 -10.19 -5.29 19.63
N GLU A 170 -11.42 -4.79 19.43
CA GLU A 170 -12.64 -5.61 19.43
C GLU A 170 -12.63 -6.74 18.38
N LYS A 171 -11.92 -6.54 17.26
CA LYS A 171 -11.79 -7.52 16.17
C LYS A 171 -10.68 -8.56 16.41
N GLY A 172 -9.93 -8.45 17.49
CA GLY A 172 -8.86 -9.38 17.83
C GLY A 172 -7.45 -8.91 17.45
N MET A 173 -7.22 -7.59 17.39
CA MET A 173 -5.88 -7.04 17.10
C MET A 173 -4.83 -7.52 18.09
N VAL A 174 -5.18 -7.66 19.38
CA VAL A 174 -4.22 -8.05 20.42
C VAL A 174 -3.76 -9.48 20.19
N GLU A 175 -4.69 -10.38 19.93
CA GLU A 175 -4.47 -11.79 19.62
C GLU A 175 -3.68 -11.96 18.32
N GLU A 176 -3.99 -11.16 17.30
CA GLU A 176 -3.25 -11.16 16.03
C GLU A 176 -1.77 -10.77 16.24
N VAL A 177 -1.51 -9.73 17.03
CA VAL A 177 -0.13 -9.30 17.32
C VAL A 177 0.58 -10.30 18.22
N GLN A 178 -0.13 -10.93 19.17
CA GLN A 178 0.43 -11.93 20.07
C GLN A 178 1.04 -13.11 19.29
N GLN A 179 0.45 -13.51 18.16
CA GLN A 179 0.98 -14.58 17.30
C GLN A 179 2.35 -14.25 16.69
N LEU A 180 2.70 -12.97 16.56
CA LEU A 180 4.00 -12.51 16.05
C LEU A 180 5.01 -12.20 17.17
N PHE A 181 4.56 -12.20 18.43
CA PHE A 181 5.39 -11.80 19.56
C PHE A 181 6.53 -12.80 19.80
N HIS A 182 7.73 -12.24 19.98
CA HIS A 182 8.90 -12.98 20.43
C HIS A 182 9.72 -12.12 21.39
N PRO A 183 10.26 -12.66 22.49
CA PRO A 183 11.03 -11.89 23.47
C PRO A 183 12.24 -11.13 22.89
N ASN A 184 12.81 -11.63 21.79
CA ASN A 184 13.96 -11.05 21.09
C ASN A 184 13.57 -10.43 19.73
N ALA A 185 12.31 -10.00 19.58
CA ALA A 185 11.84 -9.38 18.35
C ALA A 185 12.57 -8.05 18.06
N ASP A 186 12.94 -7.86 16.80
CA ASP A 186 13.45 -6.58 16.30
C ASP A 186 12.31 -5.79 15.66
N TYR A 187 11.89 -4.71 16.34
CA TYR A 187 10.81 -3.82 15.90
C TYR A 187 11.25 -2.77 14.87
N THR A 188 12.52 -2.81 14.42
CA THR A 188 13.04 -1.88 13.41
C THR A 188 12.92 -2.39 11.98
N ARG A 189 12.45 -3.62 11.79
CA ARG A 189 12.47 -4.33 10.49
C ARG A 189 11.13 -4.91 10.08
N GLY A 190 10.93 -5.01 8.77
CA GLY A 190 9.79 -5.69 8.15
C GLY A 190 8.44 -5.21 8.69
N ILE A 191 7.52 -6.15 8.91
CA ILE A 191 6.16 -5.88 9.38
C ILE A 191 6.10 -5.47 10.85
N ARG A 192 7.13 -5.80 11.66
CA ARG A 192 7.17 -5.51 13.11
C ARG A 192 7.23 -4.02 13.44
N ARG A 193 7.45 -3.18 12.43
CA ARG A 193 7.39 -1.71 12.53
C ARG A 193 5.96 -1.17 12.55
N ALA A 194 4.95 -2.00 12.31
CA ALA A 194 3.56 -1.56 12.27
C ALA A 194 3.13 -1.02 13.65
N ILE A 195 2.47 0.15 13.64
CA ILE A 195 1.87 0.74 14.85
C ILE A 195 0.88 -0.28 15.42
N GLY A 196 1.03 -0.61 16.70
CA GLY A 196 0.34 -1.70 17.38
C GLY A 196 1.29 -2.81 17.83
N VAL A 197 2.34 -3.09 17.06
CA VAL A 197 3.27 -4.18 17.37
C VAL A 197 4.26 -3.80 18.48
N PRO A 198 5.01 -2.68 18.37
CA PRO A 198 5.90 -2.27 19.46
C PRO A 198 5.15 -1.87 20.75
N GLU A 199 3.99 -1.22 20.60
CA GLU A 199 3.20 -0.72 21.74
C GLU A 199 2.66 -1.86 22.63
N LEU A 200 2.41 -3.05 22.07
CA LEU A 200 1.92 -4.22 22.81
C LEU A 200 3.04 -5.07 23.42
N ASP A 201 4.33 -4.78 23.16
CA ASP A 201 5.45 -5.60 23.65
C ASP A 201 5.46 -5.72 25.18
N LEU A 202 5.31 -4.60 25.90
CA LEU A 202 5.28 -4.58 27.37
C LEU A 202 4.12 -5.42 27.92
N TYR A 203 2.95 -5.33 27.28
CA TYR A 203 1.78 -6.12 27.64
C TYR A 203 2.08 -7.62 27.56
N PHE A 204 2.61 -8.12 26.42
CA PHE A 204 2.92 -9.54 26.26
C PHE A 204 4.05 -10.05 27.16
N ARG A 205 5.03 -9.20 27.51
CA ARG A 205 6.10 -9.59 28.44
C ARG A 205 5.62 -9.76 29.87
N THR A 206 4.58 -9.04 30.25
CA THR A 206 4.16 -8.93 31.66
C THR A 206 2.85 -9.65 31.95
N GLU A 207 2.01 -9.93 30.95
CA GLU A 207 0.66 -10.49 31.13
C GLU A 207 0.62 -11.79 31.95
N GLY A 208 1.65 -12.63 31.88
CA GLY A 208 1.75 -13.88 32.64
C GLY A 208 2.08 -13.73 34.14
N PHE A 209 2.48 -12.53 34.57
CA PHE A 209 2.91 -12.24 35.96
C PHE A 209 1.97 -11.26 36.68
N LEU A 210 1.01 -10.69 35.97
CA LEU A 210 0.10 -9.66 36.49
C LEU A 210 -1.23 -10.27 36.91
N ASP A 211 -1.86 -9.64 37.90
CA ASP A 211 -3.29 -9.88 38.15
C ASP A 211 -4.16 -9.27 37.04
N GLU A 212 -5.44 -9.65 37.02
CA GLU A 212 -6.40 -9.22 36.00
C GLU A 212 -6.52 -7.69 35.89
N GLU A 213 -6.47 -6.97 37.01
CA GLU A 213 -6.62 -5.52 37.03
C GLU A 213 -5.37 -4.82 36.49
N ALA A 214 -4.19 -5.28 36.88
CA ALA A 214 -2.91 -4.79 36.38
C ALA A 214 -2.75 -5.10 34.89
N ARG A 215 -3.12 -6.30 34.44
CA ARG A 215 -3.10 -6.67 33.02
C ARG A 215 -4.01 -5.75 32.20
N ALA A 216 -5.22 -5.47 32.68
CA ALA A 216 -6.14 -4.55 32.02
C ALA A 216 -5.57 -3.12 31.92
N ARG A 217 -4.90 -2.63 32.98
CA ARG A 217 -4.26 -1.29 32.95
C ARG A 217 -3.12 -1.21 31.93
N VAL A 218 -2.23 -2.20 31.89
CA VAL A 218 -1.12 -2.23 30.91
C VAL A 218 -1.66 -2.31 29.48
N LEU A 219 -2.70 -3.10 29.23
CA LEU A 219 -3.34 -3.16 27.92
C LEU A 219 -3.96 -1.82 27.53
N GLN A 220 -4.65 -1.15 28.45
CA GLN A 220 -5.24 0.16 28.21
C GLN A 220 -4.18 1.21 27.87
N GLU A 221 -3.03 1.19 28.55
CA GLU A 221 -1.91 2.07 28.25
C GLU A 221 -1.33 1.83 26.86
N ALA A 222 -1.11 0.56 26.48
CA ALA A 222 -0.67 0.19 25.14
C ALA A 222 -1.66 0.68 24.06
N VAL A 223 -2.97 0.43 24.25
CA VAL A 223 -4.02 0.89 23.32
C VAL A 223 -4.06 2.42 23.22
N HIS A 224 -3.85 3.13 24.33
CA HIS A 224 -3.74 4.59 24.32
C HIS A 224 -2.53 5.07 23.51
N GLU A 225 -1.38 4.42 23.65
CA GLU A 225 -0.19 4.72 22.85
C GLU A 225 -0.42 4.47 21.35
N ILE A 226 -1.06 3.36 20.98
CA ILE A 226 -1.43 3.04 19.59
C ILE A 226 -2.29 4.14 18.98
N LYS A 227 -3.29 4.62 19.73
CA LYS A 227 -4.13 5.76 19.30
C LYS A 227 -3.30 7.02 19.07
N ALA A 228 -2.42 7.36 20.03
CA ALA A 228 -1.57 8.53 19.93
C ALA A 228 -0.61 8.46 18.73
N ASN A 229 0.05 7.32 18.52
CA ASN A 229 0.97 7.10 17.41
C ASN A 229 0.25 7.07 16.05
N THR A 230 -0.97 6.52 15.99
CA THR A 230 -1.81 6.58 14.78
C THR A 230 -2.19 8.01 14.42
N CYS A 231 -2.55 8.85 15.40
CA CYS A 231 -2.79 10.28 15.19
C CYS A 231 -1.53 11.01 14.70
N LYS A 232 -0.36 10.76 15.32
CA LYS A 232 0.92 11.33 14.87
C LYS A 232 1.25 10.94 13.43
N LEU A 233 1.02 9.68 13.04
CA LEU A 233 1.19 9.21 11.67
C LEU A 233 0.27 9.96 10.70
N ALA A 234 -1.01 10.11 11.04
CA ALA A 234 -1.96 10.83 10.23
C ALA A 234 -1.53 12.30 10.00
N CYS A 235 -1.08 13.00 11.05
CA CYS A 235 -0.53 14.35 10.95
C CYS A 235 0.68 14.42 10.01
N ARG A 236 1.67 13.55 10.20
CA ARG A 236 2.87 13.50 9.35
C ARG A 236 2.55 13.23 7.89
N GLN A 237 1.54 12.39 7.62
CA GLN A 237 1.08 12.12 6.26
C GLN A 237 0.43 13.34 5.62
N LEU A 238 -0.41 14.08 6.36
CA LEU A 238 -1.01 15.33 5.88
C LEU A 238 0.07 16.38 5.60
N GLU A 239 0.98 16.60 6.53
CA GLU A 239 2.08 17.57 6.39
C GLU A 239 2.99 17.26 5.20
N LYS A 240 3.16 15.98 4.87
CA LYS A 240 3.98 15.57 3.72
C LYS A 240 3.26 15.69 2.37
N ILE A 241 1.93 15.83 2.36
CA ILE A 241 1.14 16.02 1.13
C ILE A 241 1.06 17.51 0.76
N HIS A 242 1.00 18.38 1.77
CA HIS A 242 1.04 19.84 1.62
C HIS A 242 2.41 20.33 1.15
#